data_AF-A0A7X9QRT8-F1
#
_entry.id   AF-A0A7X9QRT8-F1
#
_cell.length_a   1.000
_cell.length_b   1.000
_cell.length_c   1.000
_cell.angle_alpha   90.00
_cell.angle_beta   90.00
_cell.angle_gamma   90.00
#
_symmetry.space_group_name_H-M   'P 1'
#
loop_
_entity.id
_entity.type
_entity.pdbx_description
1 polymer ?
#
loop_
_entity_poly.entity_id
_entity_poly.type
_entity_poly.pdbx_seq_one_letter_code
_entity_poly.pdbx_strand_id
1 'polypeptide(L)'
;MKHSSPDGENQAPNKRGRNRRSRRFAGQTRQHGHLARTEAGQTRQHGHLARTEAGQTRQPRRLAHSEAGQATVELALSLLVLLLIVFAIIDFGRIFQAYLTTEHATREGARLASLGATDTEITTATKTAAQVDEAAKLTVTVTPQQDLRKRGTYVTVATSYPVTISVPLMEMILPNPFTVKSKTVMRVE
;
A
#
# COMPACT_ATOMS: atom_id res chain seq x y z
N MET A 1 -29.78 -15.03 -53.59
CA MET A 1 -28.51 -15.22 -54.31
C MET A 1 -27.38 -14.81 -53.36
N LYS A 2 -26.56 -15.74 -52.86
CA LYS A 2 -25.27 -16.20 -53.47
C LYS A 2 -24.31 -15.01 -53.66
N HIS A 3 -23.09 -14.96 -53.16
CA HIS A 3 -22.06 -15.99 -52.98
C HIS A 3 -20.93 -15.38 -52.10
N SER A 4 -20.43 -16.07 -51.07
CA SER A 4 -19.21 -16.92 -51.09
C SER A 4 -17.92 -16.17 -50.69
N SER A 5 -17.41 -16.48 -49.48
CA SER A 5 -16.19 -17.29 -49.21
C SER A 5 -14.87 -16.99 -49.96
N PRO A 6 -13.68 -17.45 -49.49
CA PRO A 6 -13.31 -17.96 -48.15
C PRO A 6 -11.80 -17.79 -47.74
N ASP A 7 -11.43 -18.45 -46.63
CA ASP A 7 -10.20 -19.22 -46.37
C ASP A 7 -8.83 -18.58 -46.10
N GLY A 8 -8.12 -19.24 -45.17
CA GLY A 8 -6.71 -19.06 -44.81
C GLY A 8 -6.47 -19.35 -43.32
N GLU A 9 -6.84 -20.52 -42.80
CA GLU A 9 -5.91 -21.62 -42.51
C GLU A 9 -4.51 -21.19 -42.02
N ASN A 10 -4.14 -21.58 -40.79
CA ASN A 10 -3.02 -22.52 -40.65
C ASN A 10 -3.03 -23.27 -39.31
N GLN A 11 -2.70 -24.55 -39.42
CA GLN A 11 -2.84 -25.62 -38.43
C GLN A 11 -1.50 -25.92 -37.72
N ALA A 12 -1.61 -26.34 -36.45
CA ALA A 12 -0.84 -27.42 -35.77
C ALA A 12 0.71 -27.25 -35.60
N PRO A 13 1.45 -28.09 -34.81
CA PRO A 13 1.05 -29.31 -34.12
C PRO A 13 1.55 -29.52 -32.66
N ASN A 14 0.76 -30.35 -31.96
CA ASN A 14 1.12 -31.44 -31.04
C ASN A 14 2.61 -31.84 -30.95
N LYS A 15 3.18 -31.86 -29.74
CA LYS A 15 4.39 -32.61 -29.41
C LYS A 15 4.19 -33.53 -28.21
N ARG A 16 3.90 -34.80 -28.51
CA ARG A 16 4.17 -35.96 -27.64
C ARG A 16 5.67 -36.29 -27.68
N GLY A 17 6.30 -36.47 -26.52
CA GLY A 17 7.61 -37.13 -26.37
C GLY A 17 7.68 -37.84 -25.02
N ARG A 18 7.19 -39.08 -24.90
CA ARG A 18 7.99 -40.32 -24.93
C ARG A 18 9.26 -40.27 -24.07
N ASN A 19 9.14 -40.68 -22.81
CA ASN A 19 10.27 -41.01 -21.96
C ASN A 19 10.69 -42.47 -22.23
N ARG A 20 11.89 -42.68 -22.77
CA ARG A 20 12.50 -44.00 -23.05
C ARG A 20 13.88 -44.08 -22.39
N ARG A 21 14.04 -45.11 -21.56
CA ARG A 21 15.23 -45.98 -21.34
C ARG A 21 16.57 -45.34 -20.96
N SER A 22 17.12 -45.83 -19.84
CA SER A 22 18.49 -46.35 -19.75
C SER A 22 18.60 -47.31 -18.54
N ARG A 23 18.37 -48.61 -18.72
CA ARG A 23 19.40 -49.66 -18.72
C ARG A 23 20.85 -49.20 -18.44
N ARG A 24 21.42 -49.67 -17.33
CA ARG A 24 22.79 -50.21 -17.29
C ARG A 24 22.83 -51.50 -16.49
N PHE A 25 23.20 -52.56 -17.20
CA PHE A 25 23.64 -53.87 -16.73
C PHE A 25 25.16 -53.92 -16.96
N ALA A 26 25.93 -54.38 -15.98
CA ALA A 26 27.27 -54.98 -16.09
C ALA A 26 27.81 -55.16 -14.66
N GLY A 27 28.31 -56.30 -14.21
CA GLY A 27 28.55 -57.58 -14.87
C GLY A 27 28.94 -58.64 -13.83
N GLN A 28 28.67 -59.89 -14.19
CA GLN A 28 29.27 -61.11 -13.65
C GLN A 28 30.81 -60.99 -13.64
N THR A 29 31.58 -61.69 -12.82
CA THR A 29 31.88 -63.14 -12.82
C THR A 29 33.03 -63.30 -11.78
N ARG A 30 33.30 -64.37 -11.01
CA ARG A 30 33.59 -65.78 -11.34
C ARG A 30 33.76 -66.58 -10.03
N GLN A 31 33.55 -67.89 -10.15
CA GLN A 31 33.67 -68.96 -9.15
C GLN A 31 35.12 -69.42 -8.88
N HIS A 32 35.21 -70.40 -7.95
CA HIS A 32 36.28 -71.36 -7.60
C HIS A 32 37.12 -70.94 -6.38
N GLY A 33 37.33 -71.76 -5.34
CA GLY A 33 36.99 -73.15 -5.06
C GLY A 33 37.70 -73.61 -3.77
N HIS A 34 37.62 -74.92 -3.52
CA HIS A 34 38.43 -75.74 -2.61
C HIS A 34 38.07 -75.88 -1.12
N LEU A 35 37.83 -77.17 -0.80
CA LEU A 35 37.70 -77.82 0.50
C LEU A 35 39.07 -78.03 1.17
N ALA A 36 39.14 -77.86 2.49
CA ALA A 36 40.07 -78.50 3.45
C ALA A 36 39.53 -78.21 4.86
N ARG A 37 39.00 -79.17 5.63
CA ARG A 37 39.62 -80.24 6.45
C ARG A 37 40.38 -79.73 7.70
N THR A 38 40.07 -80.37 8.83
CA THR A 38 40.88 -80.59 10.07
C THR A 38 41.14 -79.35 10.94
N GLU A 39 40.52 -79.20 12.12
CA GLU A 39 40.73 -79.88 13.43
C GLU A 39 41.39 -78.92 14.44
N ALA A 40 41.02 -79.11 15.72
CA ALA A 40 41.80 -78.84 16.95
C ALA A 40 41.48 -77.60 17.82
N GLY A 41 41.45 -77.87 19.13
CA GLY A 41 41.79 -76.94 20.22
C GLY A 41 40.64 -76.08 20.70
N GLN A 42 39.80 -76.49 21.65
CA GLN A 42 40.10 -76.59 23.08
C GLN A 42 40.78 -75.34 23.67
N THR A 43 40.14 -74.85 24.74
CA THR A 43 40.68 -74.17 25.93
C THR A 43 40.57 -72.63 26.04
N ARG A 44 40.00 -72.26 27.20
CA ARG A 44 40.25 -71.08 28.06
C ARG A 44 39.19 -69.98 28.10
N GLN A 45 38.44 -70.05 29.19
CA GLN A 45 38.03 -68.90 30.00
C GLN A 45 39.20 -67.93 30.21
N HIS A 46 38.96 -66.64 30.02
CA HIS A 46 39.02 -65.59 31.05
C HIS A 46 39.22 -64.21 30.42
N GLY A 47 38.34 -63.28 30.81
CA GLY A 47 38.77 -61.94 31.22
C GLY A 47 38.92 -60.87 30.14
N HIS A 48 38.13 -59.81 30.36
CA HIS A 48 38.44 -58.42 30.02
C HIS A 48 38.41 -58.07 28.52
N LEU A 49 37.54 -57.12 28.15
CA LEU A 49 37.96 -55.77 27.77
C LEU A 49 36.75 -54.96 27.27
N ALA A 50 36.59 -53.80 27.90
CA ALA A 50 36.38 -52.51 27.26
C ALA A 50 35.13 -52.28 26.39
N ARG A 51 34.39 -51.23 26.80
CA ARG A 51 34.07 -50.06 25.95
C ARG A 51 33.12 -50.38 24.78
N THR A 52 31.98 -49.72 24.69
CA THR A 52 31.94 -48.39 24.08
C THR A 52 30.59 -47.76 24.40
N GLU A 53 30.63 -46.64 25.12
CA GLU A 53 29.57 -45.64 25.11
C GLU A 53 29.39 -45.18 23.67
N ALA A 54 28.38 -45.72 22.98
CA ALA A 54 27.94 -45.18 21.71
C ALA A 54 27.19 -43.87 22.02
N GLY A 55 27.97 -42.80 22.18
CA GLY A 55 27.49 -41.44 22.09
C GLY A 55 26.78 -41.26 20.75
N GLN A 56 25.45 -41.30 20.79
CA GLN A 56 24.62 -40.88 19.68
C GLN A 56 24.83 -39.37 19.52
N THR A 57 25.78 -38.99 18.66
CA THR A 57 25.93 -37.63 18.18
C THR A 57 24.63 -37.23 17.49
N ARG A 58 23.74 -36.56 18.24
CA ARG A 58 22.62 -35.80 17.70
C ARG A 58 23.21 -34.70 16.83
N GLN A 59 23.31 -34.96 15.53
CA GLN A 59 23.67 -33.92 14.58
C GLN A 59 22.62 -32.81 14.68
N PRO A 60 23.01 -31.56 14.96
CA PRO A 60 22.04 -30.46 15.00
C PRO A 60 21.51 -30.26 13.58
N ARG A 61 20.18 -30.41 13.41
CA ARG A 61 19.50 -30.00 12.17
C ARG A 61 19.81 -28.53 11.95
N ARG A 62 20.68 -28.23 10.99
CA ARG A 62 20.91 -26.86 10.51
C ARG A 62 19.56 -26.35 10.00
N LEU A 63 19.00 -25.39 10.73
CA LEU A 63 17.81 -24.64 10.32
C LEU A 63 18.15 -23.97 8.99
N ALA A 64 17.54 -24.45 7.90
CA ALA A 64 17.70 -23.85 6.60
C ALA A 64 17.21 -22.39 6.69
N HIS A 65 18.12 -21.46 6.44
CA HIS A 65 17.80 -20.04 6.36
C HIS A 65 16.90 -19.85 5.13
N SER A 66 15.63 -19.55 5.36
CA SER A 66 14.64 -19.38 4.29
C SER A 66 14.65 -17.93 3.82
N GLU A 67 15.42 -17.64 2.77
CA GLU A 67 15.48 -16.32 2.11
C GLU A 67 14.09 -15.85 1.64
N ALA A 68 13.19 -16.79 1.32
CA ALA A 68 11.81 -16.49 0.92
C ALA A 68 10.98 -15.84 2.05
N GLY A 69 11.25 -16.19 3.32
CA GLY A 69 10.60 -15.54 4.46
C GLY A 69 11.10 -14.12 4.69
N GLN A 70 12.40 -13.89 4.48
CA GLN A 70 13.02 -12.58 4.62
C GLN A 70 12.49 -11.57 3.59
N ALA A 71 12.41 -11.95 2.31
CA ALA A 71 11.87 -11.09 1.25
C ALA A 71 10.42 -10.66 1.53
N THR A 72 9.61 -11.55 2.13
CA THR A 72 8.23 -11.24 2.52
C THR A 72 8.18 -10.18 3.63
N VAL A 73 9.08 -10.27 4.61
CA VAL A 73 9.17 -9.31 5.72
C VAL A 73 9.66 -7.94 5.22
N GLU A 74 10.67 -7.91 4.36
CA GLU A 74 11.19 -6.66 3.77
C GLU A 74 10.10 -5.94 2.95
N LEU A 75 9.32 -6.69 2.17
CA LEU A 75 8.17 -6.14 1.46
C LEU A 75 7.09 -5.62 2.43
N ALA A 76 6.76 -6.38 3.48
CA ALA A 76 5.75 -5.96 4.45
C ALA A 76 6.14 -4.65 5.16
N LEU A 77 7.41 -4.48 5.52
CA LEU A 77 7.92 -3.23 6.11
C LEU A 77 7.89 -2.07 5.11
N SER A 78 8.25 -2.32 3.85
CA SER A 78 8.20 -1.31 2.79
C SER A 78 6.76 -0.86 2.52
N LEU A 79 5.82 -1.80 2.48
CA LEU A 79 4.39 -1.52 2.34
C LEU A 79 3.83 -0.74 3.53
N LEU A 80 4.28 -1.04 4.76
CA LEU A 80 3.88 -0.27 5.92
C LEU A 80 4.29 1.20 5.79
N VAL A 81 5.55 1.47 5.43
CA VAL A 81 6.03 2.85 5.21
C VAL A 81 5.26 3.51 4.07
N LEU A 82 5.00 2.80 2.98
CA LEU A 82 4.19 3.30 1.87
C LEU A 82 2.78 3.68 2.32
N LEU A 83 2.12 2.85 3.13
CA LEU A 83 0.78 3.12 3.66
C LEU A 83 0.76 4.36 4.54
N LEU A 84 1.78 4.57 5.38
CA LEU A 84 1.90 5.79 6.18
C LEU A 84 1.97 7.04 5.29
N ILE A 85 2.76 6.98 4.23
CA ILE A 85 2.88 8.09 3.26
C ILE A 85 1.55 8.33 2.55
N VAL A 86 0.89 7.27 2.07
CA VAL A 86 -0.41 7.38 1.38
C VAL A 86 -1.47 7.98 2.31
N PHE A 87 -1.56 7.55 3.56
CA PHE A 87 -2.49 8.10 4.54
C PHE A 87 -2.21 9.58 4.84
N ALA A 88 -0.95 9.97 4.98
CA ALA A 88 -0.59 11.37 5.14
C ALA A 88 -1.00 12.21 3.92
N ILE A 89 -0.79 11.70 2.70
CA ILE A 89 -1.20 12.35 1.46
C ILE A 89 -2.72 12.52 1.38
N ILE A 90 -3.51 11.54 1.86
CA ILE A 90 -4.97 11.61 1.85
C ILE A 90 -5.46 12.78 2.71
N ASP A 91 -5.05 12.87 3.98
CA ASP A 91 -5.48 13.95 4.87
C ASP A 91 -4.94 15.31 4.39
N PHE A 92 -3.70 15.37 3.93
CA PHE A 92 -3.13 16.58 3.33
C PHE A 92 -3.94 17.03 2.09
N GLY A 93 -4.29 16.10 1.21
CA GLY A 93 -5.06 16.38 0.00
C GLY A 93 -6.43 16.97 0.32
N ARG A 94 -7.11 16.48 1.37
CA ARG A 94 -8.40 17.01 1.82
C ARG A 94 -8.27 18.43 2.39
N ILE A 95 -7.25 18.68 3.20
CA ILE A 95 -6.97 20.04 3.73
C ILE A 95 -6.66 20.99 2.57
N PHE A 96 -5.83 20.56 1.62
CA PHE A 96 -5.42 21.37 0.49
C PHE A 96 -6.58 21.67 -0.47
N GLN A 97 -7.44 20.68 -0.74
CA GLN A 97 -8.67 20.88 -1.51
C GLN A 97 -9.54 21.95 -0.84
N ALA A 98 -9.79 21.83 0.47
CA ALA A 98 -10.60 22.80 1.20
C ALA A 98 -9.98 24.20 1.17
N TYR A 99 -8.65 24.31 1.20
CA TYR A 99 -7.95 25.58 1.05
C TYR A 99 -8.21 26.22 -0.32
N LEU A 100 -8.00 25.48 -1.41
CA LEU A 100 -8.21 26.01 -2.76
C LEU A 100 -9.66 26.44 -2.98
N THR A 101 -10.63 25.58 -2.65
CA THR A 101 -12.03 25.89 -2.93
C THR A 101 -12.57 27.02 -2.06
N THR A 102 -12.16 27.12 -0.79
CA THR A 102 -12.54 28.25 0.07
C THR A 102 -11.87 29.55 -0.34
N GLU A 103 -10.64 29.51 -0.89
CA GLU A 103 -9.99 30.68 -1.48
C GLU A 103 -10.79 31.19 -2.68
N HIS A 104 -11.11 30.31 -3.64
CA HIS A 104 -11.96 30.64 -4.78
C HIS A 104 -13.32 31.20 -4.35
N ALA A 105 -13.95 30.59 -3.35
CA ALA A 105 -15.23 31.05 -2.82
C ALA A 105 -15.17 32.47 -2.23
N THR A 106 -14.12 32.80 -1.48
CA THR A 106 -13.98 34.16 -0.93
C THR A 106 -13.81 35.21 -2.02
N ARG A 107 -13.17 34.88 -3.14
CA ARG A 107 -13.06 35.79 -4.29
C ARG A 107 -14.41 36.04 -4.94
N GLU A 108 -15.21 35.01 -5.14
CA GLU A 108 -16.55 35.15 -5.70
C GLU A 108 -17.48 35.92 -4.77
N GLY A 109 -17.43 35.63 -3.47
CA GLY A 109 -18.16 36.38 -2.45
C GLY A 109 -17.74 37.86 -2.41
N ALA A 110 -16.44 38.14 -2.46
CA ALA A 110 -15.93 39.51 -2.44
C ALA A 110 -16.33 40.30 -3.70
N ARG A 111 -16.41 39.63 -4.87
CA ARG A 111 -16.88 40.22 -6.12
C ARG A 111 -18.34 40.63 -6.05
N LEU A 112 -19.19 39.77 -5.50
CA LEU A 112 -20.60 40.13 -5.28
C LEU A 112 -20.73 41.26 -4.26
N ALA A 113 -19.91 41.21 -3.20
CA ALA A 113 -19.90 42.24 -2.17
C ALA A 113 -19.45 43.61 -2.72
N SER A 114 -18.48 43.65 -3.64
CA SER A 114 -18.05 44.91 -4.28
C SER A 114 -19.11 45.50 -5.20
N LEU A 115 -20.01 44.67 -5.74
CA LEU A 115 -21.13 45.08 -6.58
C LEU A 115 -22.39 45.48 -5.78
N GLY A 116 -22.33 45.41 -4.44
CA GLY A 116 -23.42 45.84 -3.57
C GLY A 116 -24.43 44.76 -3.20
N ALA A 117 -24.08 43.47 -3.36
CA ALA A 117 -24.92 42.36 -2.91
C ALA A 117 -25.14 42.39 -1.38
N THR A 118 -26.25 41.82 -0.95
CA THR A 118 -26.62 41.66 0.47
C THR A 118 -25.75 40.60 1.16
N ASP A 119 -25.69 40.64 2.50
CA ASP A 119 -24.89 39.68 3.29
C ASP A 119 -25.37 38.24 3.07
N THR A 120 -26.68 38.06 2.89
CA THR A 120 -27.30 36.77 2.61
C THR A 120 -26.90 36.23 1.23
N GLU A 121 -26.93 37.08 0.20
CA GLU A 121 -26.50 36.70 -1.16
C GLU A 121 -25.00 36.35 -1.20
N ILE A 122 -24.16 37.18 -0.57
CA ILE A 122 -22.72 36.93 -0.48
C ILE A 122 -22.45 35.62 0.25
N THR A 123 -23.09 35.40 1.40
CA THR A 123 -22.90 34.17 2.19
C THR A 123 -23.35 32.94 1.42
N THR A 124 -24.50 33.02 0.73
CA THR A 124 -25.04 31.91 -0.07
C THR A 124 -24.11 31.59 -1.24
N ALA A 125 -23.71 32.60 -2.03
CA ALA A 125 -22.81 32.41 -3.15
C ALA A 125 -21.44 31.87 -2.71
N THR A 126 -20.89 32.39 -1.61
CA THR A 126 -19.62 31.91 -1.04
C THR A 126 -19.75 30.44 -0.61
N LYS A 127 -20.82 30.06 0.08
CA LYS A 127 -21.05 28.66 0.49
C LYS A 127 -21.22 27.72 -0.71
N THR A 128 -21.95 28.15 -1.73
CA THR A 128 -22.14 27.38 -2.96
C THR A 128 -20.83 27.20 -3.73
N ALA A 129 -20.01 28.26 -3.83
CA ALA A 129 -18.73 28.22 -4.54
C ALA A 129 -17.65 27.40 -3.80
N ALA A 130 -17.75 27.27 -2.48
CA ALA A 130 -16.73 26.58 -1.68
C ALA A 130 -16.69 25.06 -1.89
N GLN A 131 -17.79 24.43 -2.33
CA GLN A 131 -17.83 23.00 -2.67
C GLN A 131 -17.09 22.08 -1.67
N VAL A 132 -17.28 22.33 -0.37
CA VAL A 132 -16.69 21.52 0.71
C VAL A 132 -17.64 20.39 1.11
N ASP A 133 -17.09 19.29 1.64
CA ASP A 133 -17.84 18.10 2.05
C ASP A 133 -19.08 18.41 2.92
N GLU A 134 -18.94 19.33 3.89
CA GLU A 134 -20.00 19.72 4.82
C GLU A 134 -20.18 21.24 4.87
N ALA A 135 -20.91 21.80 3.90
CA ALA A 135 -21.15 23.24 3.81
C ALA A 135 -21.73 23.89 5.09
N ALA A 136 -22.39 23.12 5.96
CA ALA A 136 -22.88 23.59 7.25
C ALA A 136 -21.75 23.99 8.23
N LYS A 137 -20.57 23.36 8.13
CA LYS A 137 -19.39 23.68 8.96
C LYS A 137 -18.64 24.93 8.46
N LEU A 138 -18.92 25.40 7.24
CA LEU A 138 -18.29 26.58 6.67
C LEU A 138 -18.90 27.86 7.25
N THR A 139 -18.07 28.60 7.97
CA THR A 139 -18.42 29.95 8.43
C THR A 139 -17.96 30.98 7.41
N VAL A 140 -18.85 31.89 7.03
CA VAL A 140 -18.55 33.04 6.16
C VAL A 140 -18.72 34.30 6.99
N THR A 141 -17.76 35.21 6.90
CA THR A 141 -17.82 36.52 7.56
C THR A 141 -17.59 37.61 6.53
N VAL A 142 -18.50 38.58 6.49
CA VAL A 142 -18.40 39.74 5.61
C VAL A 142 -18.18 40.99 6.46
N THR A 143 -17.21 41.81 6.12
CA THR A 143 -16.87 43.03 6.86
C THR A 143 -16.47 44.15 5.90
N PRO A 144 -17.01 45.37 6.03
CA PRO A 144 -17.98 45.81 7.03
C PRO A 144 -19.42 45.33 6.72
N GLN A 145 -20.34 45.57 7.66
CA GLN A 145 -21.78 45.32 7.50
C GLN A 145 -22.34 46.07 6.28
N GLN A 146 -23.43 45.55 5.71
CA GLN A 146 -24.01 46.01 4.45
C GLN A 146 -24.15 47.53 4.34
N ASP A 147 -24.70 48.20 5.36
CA ASP A 147 -24.97 49.64 5.32
C ASP A 147 -23.72 50.51 5.24
N LEU A 148 -22.58 49.97 5.67
CA LEU A 148 -21.29 50.65 5.69
C LEU A 148 -20.49 50.45 4.38
N ARG A 149 -20.96 49.60 3.46
CA ARG A 149 -20.34 49.39 2.14
C ARG A 149 -20.75 50.51 1.20
N LYS A 150 -20.02 51.62 1.23
CA LYS A 150 -20.19 52.73 0.29
C LYS A 150 -19.19 52.63 -0.85
N ARG A 151 -19.54 53.16 -2.03
CA ARG A 151 -18.63 53.21 -3.19
C ARG A 151 -17.29 53.80 -2.78
N GLY A 152 -16.20 53.18 -3.21
CA GLY A 152 -14.83 53.56 -2.87
C GLY A 152 -14.30 53.02 -1.54
N THR A 153 -15.12 52.37 -0.71
CA THR A 153 -14.66 51.63 0.48
C THR A 153 -14.19 50.22 0.12
N TYR A 154 -13.64 49.48 1.08
CA TYR A 154 -13.23 48.10 0.90
C TYR A 154 -14.16 47.15 1.66
N VAL A 155 -14.46 46.02 1.05
CA VAL A 155 -15.17 44.90 1.67
C VAL A 155 -14.29 43.67 1.72
N THR A 156 -14.35 42.96 2.83
CA THR A 156 -13.64 41.72 3.11
C THR A 156 -14.64 40.59 3.22
N VAL A 157 -14.38 39.49 2.52
CA VAL A 157 -15.07 38.21 2.72
C VAL A 157 -14.03 37.21 3.22
N ALA A 158 -14.32 36.61 4.38
CA ALA A 158 -13.48 35.61 5.00
C ALA A 158 -14.26 34.32 5.24
N THR A 159 -13.57 33.19 5.17
CA THR A 159 -14.12 31.87 5.45
C THR A 159 -13.29 31.15 6.51
N SER A 160 -13.96 30.30 7.28
CA SER A 160 -13.34 29.39 8.24
C SER A 160 -14.03 28.03 8.13
N TYR A 161 -13.26 26.99 7.81
CA TYR A 161 -13.76 25.63 7.62
C TYR A 161 -12.94 24.61 8.41
N PRO A 162 -13.55 23.88 9.36
CA PRO A 162 -12.88 22.82 10.10
C PRO A 162 -12.85 21.52 9.28
N VAL A 163 -11.66 21.05 8.95
CA VAL A 163 -11.41 19.75 8.31
C VAL A 163 -11.09 18.73 9.39
N THR A 164 -11.90 17.67 9.49
CA THR A 164 -11.66 16.56 10.41
C THR A 164 -10.59 15.63 9.83
N ILE A 165 -9.55 15.37 10.63
CA ILE A 165 -8.48 14.44 10.30
C ILE A 165 -9.02 13.02 10.42
N SER A 166 -8.83 12.21 9.37
CA SER A 166 -9.37 10.85 9.34
C SER A 166 -8.37 9.80 9.79
N VAL A 167 -7.07 10.04 9.60
CA VAL A 167 -6.02 9.08 9.94
C VAL A 167 -5.51 9.39 11.36
N PRO A 168 -5.62 8.46 12.34
CA PRO A 168 -5.22 8.71 13.72
C PRO A 168 -3.75 9.15 13.89
N LEU A 169 -2.84 8.68 13.03
CA LEU A 169 -1.43 9.09 13.07
C LEU A 169 -1.27 10.60 12.83
N MET A 170 -2.11 11.20 11.98
CA MET A 170 -2.04 12.62 11.66
C MET A 170 -2.49 13.49 12.83
N GLU A 171 -3.29 12.97 13.78
CA GLU A 171 -3.68 13.68 15.01
C GLU A 171 -2.49 13.94 15.95
N MET A 172 -1.39 13.18 15.82
CA MET A 172 -0.16 13.43 16.57
C MET A 172 0.60 14.65 16.07
N ILE A 173 0.37 15.07 14.83
CA ILE A 173 1.12 16.13 14.14
C ILE A 173 0.26 17.39 13.97
N LEU A 174 -1.03 17.21 13.68
CA LEU A 174 -1.98 18.28 13.43
C LEU A 174 -3.12 18.27 14.45
N PRO A 175 -3.65 19.45 14.82
CA PRO A 175 -4.88 19.51 15.59
C PRO A 175 -6.06 18.90 14.80
N ASN A 176 -6.94 18.18 15.49
CA ASN A 176 -8.19 17.66 14.92
C ASN A 176 -9.39 18.34 15.60
N PRO A 177 -10.20 19.15 14.91
CA PRO A 177 -10.12 19.48 13.48
C PRO A 177 -9.06 20.52 13.13
N PHE A 178 -8.51 20.43 11.92
CA PHE A 178 -7.64 21.45 11.34
C PHE A 178 -8.47 22.52 10.64
N THR A 179 -8.37 23.78 11.08
CA THR A 179 -9.20 24.87 10.55
C THR A 179 -8.52 25.60 9.39
N VAL A 180 -9.09 25.48 8.20
CA VAL A 180 -8.70 26.23 7.00
C VAL A 180 -9.35 27.60 7.01
N LYS A 181 -8.56 28.66 6.81
CA LYS A 181 -9.03 30.05 6.76
C LYS A 181 -8.61 30.70 5.46
N SER A 182 -9.55 31.38 4.81
CA SER A 182 -9.31 32.13 3.57
C SER A 182 -9.91 33.53 3.67
N LYS A 183 -9.32 34.51 2.99
CA LYS A 183 -9.76 35.90 3.03
C LYS A 183 -9.50 36.58 1.69
N THR A 184 -10.50 37.30 1.17
CA THR A 184 -10.36 38.18 0.02
C THR A 184 -10.89 39.58 0.36
N VAL A 185 -10.23 40.61 -0.17
CA VAL A 185 -10.61 42.02 -0.01
C VAL A 185 -10.79 42.63 -1.41
N MET A 186 -11.90 43.34 -1.62
CA MET A 186 -12.19 44.06 -2.87
C MET A 186 -12.71 45.47 -2.58
N ARG A 187 -12.52 46.38 -3.54
CA ARG A 187 -13.05 47.75 -3.46
C ARG A 187 -14.50 47.77 -3.96
N VAL A 188 -15.39 48.45 -3.25
CA VAL A 188 -16.80 48.62 -3.62
C VAL A 188 -16.92 49.62 -4.78
N GLU A 189 -17.61 49.23 -5.84
CA GLU A 189 -17.84 50.02 -7.06
C GLU A 189 -19.09 50.90 -6.97
#